data_AF-A0AAD4XU79-F1
#
_entry.id   AF-A0AAD4XU79-F1
#
_cell.length_a   1.000
_cell.length_b   1.000
_cell.length_c   1.000
_cell.angle_alpha   90.00
_cell.angle_beta   90.00
_cell.angle_gamma   90.00
#
_symmetry.space_group_name_H-M   'P 1'
#
loop_
_entity.id
_entity.type
_entity.pdbx_description
1 polymer ?
#
loop_
_entity_poly.entity_id
_entity_poly.type
_entity_poly.pdbx_seq_one_letter_code
_entity_poly.pdbx_strand_id
1 'polypeptide(L)'
;AKRTLKNLRIKASPSNMEYKITGLSELPCDRQTFSMKQRNGRDANGDGEPEMIEMTITDYFVNIRRMELVYSGPLPCINVGKPKRPTYIPIELCTLVSLQRYTKALSVQQRSSLVEKSRQKPQERMAALTEAMKTNNYDAEPALRASGVTISSQFTQVEGRVLQPPRLKFGKGEDFTPRNGRWNISNKVFVEPIKVERWAIVNFSARCDIRGLVRDLTRLGEQKGMMIEPPFDVFEESPQSRRAPPPARVEQMFQQIRAKLPGAPQFLLCLLPERKNCNIY
;
A
#
# COMPACT_ATOMS: atom_id res chain seq x y z
N ALA A 1 -17.09 0.05 1.02
CA ALA A 1 -17.53 1.34 0.45
C ALA A 1 -17.27 2.54 1.37
N LYS A 2 -17.85 2.61 2.58
CA LYS A 2 -17.76 3.76 3.52
C LYS A 2 -16.33 4.27 3.75
N ARG A 3 -15.37 3.38 4.03
CA ARG A 3 -13.95 3.75 4.20
C ARG A 3 -13.32 4.28 2.90
N THR A 4 -13.69 3.75 1.74
CA THR A 4 -13.09 4.12 0.44
C THR A 4 -13.59 5.47 -0.05
N LEU A 5 -14.88 5.75 0.06
CA LEU A 5 -15.51 6.98 -0.43
C LEU A 5 -15.30 8.18 0.49
N LYS A 6 -15.09 7.96 1.80
CA LYS A 6 -14.85 9.04 2.76
C LYS A 6 -13.75 9.99 2.29
N ASN A 7 -14.02 11.29 2.37
CA ASN A 7 -13.20 12.43 1.94
C ASN A 7 -13.07 12.66 0.43
N LEU A 8 -13.63 11.79 -0.43
CA LEU A 8 -13.75 12.13 -1.85
C LEU A 8 -14.79 13.23 -2.04
N ARG A 9 -14.65 13.99 -3.11
CA ARG A 9 -15.62 14.99 -3.56
C ARG A 9 -16.51 14.41 -4.65
N ILE A 10 -17.78 14.78 -4.58
CA ILE A 10 -18.78 14.50 -5.60
C ILE A 10 -19.38 15.80 -6.09
N LYS A 11 -19.91 15.77 -7.30
CA LYS A 11 -20.77 16.79 -7.88
C LYS A 11 -22.20 16.26 -7.88
N ALA A 12 -23.15 17.03 -7.37
CA ALA A 12 -24.55 16.62 -7.25
C ALA A 12 -25.42 17.18 -8.39
N SER A 13 -26.08 16.31 -9.15
CA SER A 13 -27.05 16.68 -10.18
C SER A 13 -28.42 17.00 -9.56
N PRO A 14 -29.19 17.99 -10.07
CA PRO A 14 -28.86 18.92 -11.16
C PRO A 14 -28.12 20.19 -10.69
N SER A 15 -27.95 20.37 -9.37
CA SER A 15 -27.40 21.59 -8.77
C SER A 15 -25.97 21.93 -9.24
N ASN A 16 -25.24 20.94 -9.76
CA ASN A 16 -23.83 21.01 -10.10
C ASN A 16 -22.90 21.42 -8.93
N MET A 17 -23.41 21.41 -7.70
CA MET A 17 -22.64 21.75 -6.50
C MET A 17 -21.69 20.62 -6.13
N GLU A 18 -20.48 20.99 -5.71
CA GLU A 18 -19.49 20.05 -5.18
C GLU A 18 -19.64 19.86 -3.67
N TYR A 19 -19.55 18.61 -3.23
CA TYR A 19 -19.62 18.24 -1.84
C TYR A 19 -18.53 17.24 -1.48
N LYS A 20 -18.01 17.35 -0.25
CA LYS A 20 -17.10 16.34 0.32
C LYS A 20 -17.91 15.26 1.02
N ILE A 21 -17.68 14.00 0.68
CA ILE A 21 -18.32 12.85 1.32
C ILE A 21 -17.82 12.72 2.76
N THR A 22 -18.74 12.81 3.72
CA THR A 22 -18.49 12.59 5.15
C THR A 22 -18.82 11.15 5.56
N GLY A 23 -19.76 10.50 4.87
CA GLY A 23 -20.12 9.10 5.10
C GLY A 23 -21.17 8.57 4.13
N LEU A 24 -21.83 7.49 4.55
CA LEU A 24 -23.01 6.92 3.91
C LEU A 24 -24.14 6.92 4.95
N SER A 25 -25.40 6.91 4.50
CA SER A 25 -26.54 6.63 5.38
C SER A 25 -26.44 5.23 6.00
N GLU A 26 -27.05 5.06 7.17
CA GLU A 26 -27.14 3.74 7.82
C GLU A 26 -28.29 2.91 7.23
N LEU A 27 -29.36 3.57 6.78
CA LEU A 27 -30.50 2.94 6.09
C LEU A 27 -30.43 3.16 4.55
N PRO A 28 -31.06 2.29 3.75
CA PRO A 28 -31.26 2.53 2.31
C PRO A 28 -32.07 3.80 2.02
N CYS A 29 -31.97 4.35 0.82
CA CYS A 29 -32.56 5.62 0.42
C CYS A 29 -34.10 5.65 0.55
N ASP A 30 -34.76 4.52 0.31
CA ASP A 30 -36.21 4.34 0.45
C ASP A 30 -36.71 4.30 1.91
N ARG A 31 -35.81 4.10 2.88
CA ARG A 31 -36.12 4.05 4.32
C ARG A 31 -35.41 5.14 5.12
N GLN A 32 -34.37 5.75 4.56
CA GLN A 32 -33.64 6.82 5.21
C GLN A 32 -34.52 8.06 5.24
N THR A 33 -34.81 8.56 6.43
CA THR A 33 -35.62 9.76 6.63
C THR A 33 -34.77 10.98 6.94
N PHE A 34 -35.36 12.16 6.76
CA PHE A 34 -34.87 13.43 7.28
C PHE A 34 -36.05 14.33 7.63
N SER A 35 -35.82 15.29 8.55
CA SER A 35 -36.84 16.26 8.94
C SER A 35 -36.72 17.54 8.11
N MET A 36 -37.82 17.99 7.53
CA MET A 36 -37.91 19.22 6.75
C MET A 36 -38.96 20.16 7.37
N LYS A 37 -38.65 21.45 7.47
CA LYS A 37 -39.62 22.48 7.89
C LYS A 37 -40.69 22.64 6.81
N GLN A 38 -41.96 22.52 7.18
CA GLN A 38 -43.05 22.79 6.25
C GLN A 38 -43.11 24.30 5.96
N ARG A 39 -43.20 24.66 4.67
CA ARG A 39 -43.18 26.08 4.24
C ARG A 39 -44.52 26.81 4.48
N ASN A 40 -45.59 26.06 4.77
CA ASN A 40 -46.96 26.58 4.86
C ASN A 40 -47.61 26.49 6.27
N GLY A 41 -46.87 26.10 7.31
CA GLY A 41 -47.37 26.08 8.70
C GLY A 41 -47.21 27.44 9.41
N ARG A 42 -47.73 28.53 8.83
CA ARG A 42 -47.98 29.75 9.59
C ARG A 42 -49.46 29.79 9.91
N ASP A 43 -49.81 29.45 11.14
CA ASP A 43 -51.10 29.80 11.70
C ASP A 43 -51.27 31.33 11.63
N ALA A 44 -52.51 31.80 11.49
CA ALA A 44 -52.85 33.22 11.40
C ALA A 44 -52.43 34.04 12.63
N ASN A 45 -51.97 33.39 13.70
CA ASN A 45 -51.36 33.98 14.89
C ASN A 45 -49.92 33.44 14.99
N GLY A 46 -48.92 34.28 14.73
CA GLY A 46 -47.53 33.91 14.41
C GLY A 46 -46.66 33.31 15.54
N ASP A 47 -47.23 32.49 16.43
CA ASP A 47 -46.56 31.93 17.62
C ASP A 47 -46.42 30.39 17.60
N GLY A 48 -46.64 29.74 16.45
CA GLY A 48 -46.44 28.29 16.29
C GLY A 48 -44.98 27.93 15.93
N GLU A 49 -44.38 26.99 16.68
CA GLU A 49 -43.12 26.35 16.28
C GLU A 49 -43.28 25.70 14.88
N PRO A 50 -42.31 25.86 13.97
CA PRO A 50 -42.43 25.34 12.61
C PRO A 50 -42.59 23.81 12.62
N GLU A 51 -43.71 23.33 12.11
CA GLU A 51 -43.98 21.89 12.01
C GLU A 51 -42.91 21.21 11.15
N MET A 52 -42.27 20.21 11.74
CA MET A 52 -41.20 19.42 11.11
C MET A 52 -41.82 18.14 10.57
N ILE A 53 -41.79 17.97 9.25
CA ILE A 53 -42.27 16.76 8.59
C ILE A 53 -41.09 15.82 8.39
N GLU A 54 -41.25 14.58 8.83
CA GLU A 54 -40.35 13.49 8.51
C GLU A 54 -40.74 12.86 7.18
N MET A 55 -39.78 12.74 6.26
CA MET A 55 -39.99 12.13 4.95
C MET A 55 -38.77 11.32 4.52
N THR A 56 -38.98 10.31 3.69
CA THR A 56 -37.87 9.53 3.13
C THR A 56 -37.08 10.36 2.11
N ILE A 57 -35.80 10.02 1.92
CA ILE A 57 -34.99 10.65 0.88
C ILE A 57 -35.59 10.37 -0.49
N THR A 58 -36.03 9.14 -0.78
CA THR A 58 -36.67 8.80 -2.05
C THR A 58 -37.92 9.66 -2.30
N ASP A 59 -38.83 9.77 -1.33
CA ASP A 59 -40.07 10.57 -1.49
C ASP A 59 -39.77 12.05 -1.73
N TYR A 60 -38.76 12.60 -1.04
CA TYR A 60 -38.36 13.98 -1.27
C TYR A 60 -37.85 14.21 -2.70
N PHE A 61 -36.98 13.34 -3.20
CA PHE A 61 -36.41 13.50 -4.53
C PHE A 61 -37.46 13.24 -5.63
N VAL A 62 -38.31 12.23 -5.47
CA VAL A 62 -39.35 11.88 -6.45
C VAL A 62 -40.54 12.84 -6.41
N ASN A 63 -41.15 13.03 -5.23
CA ASN A 63 -42.42 13.75 -5.12
C ASN A 63 -42.25 15.26 -5.03
N ILE A 64 -41.21 15.74 -4.32
CA ILE A 64 -40.99 17.18 -4.10
C ILE A 64 -40.05 17.74 -5.17
N ARG A 65 -38.91 17.10 -5.41
CA ARG A 65 -37.94 17.58 -6.42
C ARG A 65 -38.24 17.12 -7.84
N ARG A 66 -39.24 16.25 -8.04
CA ARG A 66 -39.65 15.73 -9.36
C ARG A 66 -38.48 15.09 -10.12
N MET A 67 -37.62 14.38 -9.40
CA MET A 67 -36.50 13.63 -9.94
C MET A 67 -36.80 12.13 -9.85
N GLU A 68 -36.85 11.47 -11.00
CA GLU A 68 -36.92 10.01 -11.05
C GLU A 68 -35.62 9.41 -10.52
N LEU A 69 -35.75 8.42 -9.62
CA LEU A 69 -34.64 7.62 -9.11
C LEU A 69 -34.86 6.18 -9.58
N VAL A 70 -34.00 5.70 -10.47
CA VAL A 70 -34.14 4.38 -11.09
C VAL A 70 -33.62 3.27 -10.19
N TYR A 71 -32.50 3.50 -9.48
CA TYR A 71 -31.82 2.43 -8.74
C TYR A 71 -31.36 2.82 -7.33
N SER A 72 -31.52 4.08 -6.92
CA SER A 72 -31.03 4.53 -5.61
C SER A 72 -31.84 4.01 -4.42
N GLY A 73 -33.11 3.63 -4.60
CA GLY A 73 -34.01 3.20 -3.52
C GLY A 73 -33.39 2.18 -2.54
N PRO A 74 -32.97 1.00 -2.99
CA PRO A 74 -32.41 -0.05 -2.12
C PRO A 74 -30.95 0.19 -1.71
N LEU A 75 -30.34 1.31 -2.09
CA LEU A 75 -28.94 1.64 -1.82
C LEU A 75 -28.81 2.72 -0.74
N PRO A 76 -27.72 2.77 0.03
CA PRO A 76 -27.49 3.87 0.96
C PRO A 76 -27.27 5.19 0.21
N CYS A 77 -27.67 6.31 0.82
CA CYS A 77 -27.38 7.64 0.31
C CYS A 77 -25.92 8.06 0.62
N ILE A 78 -25.37 8.96 -0.19
CA ILE A 78 -24.13 9.68 0.14
C ILE A 78 -24.44 10.73 1.20
N ASN A 79 -23.72 10.69 2.33
CA ASN A 79 -23.79 11.75 3.32
C ASN A 79 -22.70 12.78 3.06
N VAL A 80 -23.12 14.03 2.85
CA VAL A 80 -22.25 15.20 2.64
C VAL A 80 -22.35 16.23 3.77
N GLY A 81 -23.26 16.00 4.73
CA GLY A 81 -23.53 16.89 5.85
C GLY A 81 -22.56 16.71 7.02
N LYS A 82 -22.76 17.52 8.06
CA LYS A 82 -22.02 17.44 9.33
C LYS A 82 -22.61 16.30 10.20
N PRO A 83 -21.85 15.72 11.15
CA PRO A 83 -22.36 14.63 11.99
C PRO A 83 -23.69 14.94 12.72
N LYS A 84 -23.88 16.18 13.19
CA LYS A 84 -25.11 16.63 13.87
C LYS A 84 -26.22 17.10 12.93
N ARG A 85 -25.91 17.29 11.64
CA ARG A 85 -26.84 17.76 10.60
C ARG A 85 -26.47 17.06 9.29
N PRO A 86 -26.85 15.79 9.15
CA PRO A 86 -26.55 15.02 7.95
C PRO A 86 -27.28 15.61 6.74
N THR A 87 -26.74 15.36 5.55
CA THR A 87 -27.37 15.74 4.29
C THR A 87 -27.14 14.59 3.34
N TYR A 88 -28.23 13.94 2.95
CA TYR A 88 -28.21 12.72 2.18
C TYR A 88 -28.56 13.01 0.72
N ILE A 89 -27.76 12.49 -0.19
CA ILE A 89 -27.97 12.59 -1.63
C ILE A 89 -28.02 11.17 -2.20
N PRO A 90 -29.04 10.80 -2.98
CA PRO A 90 -29.09 9.53 -3.71
C PRO A 90 -27.82 9.32 -4.54
N ILE A 91 -27.28 8.09 -4.55
CA ILE A 91 -26.03 7.78 -5.28
C ILE A 91 -26.15 8.12 -6.76
N GLU A 92 -27.31 7.92 -7.35
CA GLU A 92 -27.60 8.18 -8.77
C GLU A 92 -27.45 9.64 -9.18
N LEU A 93 -27.56 10.56 -8.21
CA LEU A 93 -27.38 11.98 -8.43
C LEU A 93 -25.94 12.45 -8.14
N CYS A 94 -25.02 11.54 -7.83
CA CYS A 94 -23.66 11.86 -7.42
C CYS A 94 -22.64 11.40 -8.47
N THR A 95 -21.83 12.33 -8.99
CA THR A 95 -20.68 12.01 -9.85
C THR A 95 -19.39 12.34 -9.12
N LEU A 96 -18.39 11.46 -9.12
CA LEU A 96 -17.08 11.77 -8.54
C LEU A 96 -16.41 12.92 -9.30
N VAL A 97 -15.91 13.92 -8.57
CA VAL A 97 -15.12 15.01 -9.17
C VAL A 97 -13.83 14.42 -9.75
N SER A 98 -13.46 14.85 -10.96
CA SER A 98 -12.24 14.37 -11.63
C SER A 98 -10.95 14.87 -10.95
N LEU A 99 -9.82 14.26 -11.29
CA LEU A 99 -8.47 14.68 -10.85
C LEU A 99 -8.27 14.74 -9.33
N GLN A 100 -9.00 13.91 -8.58
CA GLN A 100 -8.80 13.79 -7.14
C GLN A 100 -7.69 12.79 -6.82
N ARG A 101 -6.68 13.25 -6.08
CA ARG A 101 -5.59 12.38 -5.60
C ARG A 101 -6.13 11.33 -4.64
N TYR A 102 -5.90 10.05 -4.95
CA TYR A 102 -6.16 8.94 -4.03
C TYR A 102 -5.00 8.80 -3.04
N THR A 103 -5.28 8.89 -1.74
CA THR A 103 -4.26 8.90 -0.67
C THR A 103 -4.22 7.65 0.19
N LYS A 104 -5.17 6.72 0.01
CA LYS A 104 -5.24 5.48 0.80
C LYS A 104 -4.27 4.45 0.22
N ALA A 105 -3.88 3.49 1.07
CA ALA A 105 -3.03 2.39 0.63
C ALA A 105 -3.67 1.63 -0.53
N LEU A 106 -2.90 1.43 -1.60
CA LEU A 106 -3.26 0.58 -2.72
C LEU A 106 -3.11 -0.89 -2.32
N SER A 107 -3.97 -1.75 -2.89
CA SER A 107 -3.78 -3.20 -2.79
C SER A 107 -2.46 -3.61 -3.45
N VAL A 108 -1.96 -4.82 -3.15
CA VAL A 108 -0.73 -5.34 -3.77
C VAL A 108 -0.84 -5.35 -5.29
N GLN A 109 -1.98 -5.80 -5.83
CA GLN A 109 -2.25 -5.84 -7.27
C GLN A 109 -2.26 -4.42 -7.89
N GLN A 110 -2.94 -3.47 -7.24
CA GLN A 110 -2.98 -2.08 -7.70
C GLN A 110 -1.59 -1.43 -7.68
N ARG A 111 -0.79 -1.71 -6.64
CA ARG A 111 0.58 -1.22 -6.53
C ARG A 111 1.47 -1.80 -7.63
N SER A 112 1.39 -3.11 -7.86
CA SER A 112 2.14 -3.77 -8.95
C SER A 112 1.77 -3.18 -10.31
N SER A 113 0.47 -3.02 -10.59
CA SER A 113 0.02 -2.42 -11.85
C SER A 113 0.47 -0.96 -11.99
N LEU A 114 0.44 -0.17 -10.92
CA LEU A 114 0.93 1.20 -10.93
C LEU A 114 2.44 1.25 -11.25
N VAL A 115 3.24 0.42 -10.60
CA VAL A 115 4.70 0.34 -10.84
C VAL A 115 4.97 -0.05 -12.29
N GLU A 116 4.27 -1.07 -12.80
CA GLU A 116 4.42 -1.53 -14.17
C GLU A 116 4.08 -0.44 -15.19
N LYS A 117 2.94 0.24 -15.02
CA LYS A 117 2.45 1.28 -15.94
C LYS A 117 3.22 2.59 -15.85
N SER A 118 3.83 2.89 -14.69
CA SER A 118 4.62 4.11 -14.49
C SER A 118 6.09 3.95 -14.87
N ARG A 119 6.56 2.72 -15.11
CA ARG A 119 7.94 2.47 -15.53
C ARG A 119 8.16 2.98 -16.94
N GLN A 120 9.11 3.89 -17.09
CA GLN A 120 9.56 4.42 -18.38
C GLN A 120 11.06 4.25 -18.52
N LYS A 121 11.53 3.85 -19.70
CA LYS A 121 12.97 3.79 -19.98
C LYS A 121 13.53 5.22 -20.09
N PRO A 122 14.83 5.43 -19.79
CA PRO A 122 15.43 6.77 -19.88
C PRO A 122 15.20 7.46 -21.23
N GLN A 123 15.34 6.74 -22.34
CA GLN A 123 15.12 7.30 -23.69
C GLN A 123 13.66 7.73 -23.92
N GLU A 124 12.70 6.89 -23.51
CA GLU A 124 11.26 7.21 -23.60
C GLU A 124 10.92 8.44 -22.75
N ARG A 125 11.50 8.52 -21.54
CA ARG A 125 11.31 9.67 -20.65
C ARG A 125 11.88 10.95 -21.25
N MET A 126 13.08 10.89 -21.84
CA MET A 126 13.67 12.04 -22.53
C MET A 126 12.80 12.50 -23.70
N ALA A 127 12.32 11.57 -24.54
CA ALA A 127 11.44 11.89 -25.66
C ALA A 127 10.12 12.54 -25.19
N ALA A 128 9.49 11.97 -24.15
CA ALA A 128 8.24 12.51 -23.58
C ALA A 128 8.43 13.92 -23.00
N LEU A 129 9.56 14.19 -22.34
CA LEU A 129 9.87 15.52 -21.82
C LEU A 129 10.15 16.52 -22.94
N THR A 130 10.91 16.14 -23.98
CA THR A 130 11.13 16.98 -25.17
C THR A 130 9.81 17.34 -25.84
N GLU A 131 8.90 16.37 -25.99
CA GLU A 131 7.58 16.61 -26.58
C GLU A 131 6.70 17.51 -25.72
N ALA A 132 6.68 17.29 -24.40
CA ALA A 132 5.95 18.15 -23.46
C ALA A 132 6.46 19.60 -23.50
N MET A 133 7.79 19.80 -23.60
CA MET A 133 8.37 21.14 -23.76
C MET A 133 7.91 21.83 -25.04
N LYS A 134 7.83 21.09 -26.16
CA LYS A 134 7.31 21.61 -27.43
C LYS A 134 5.83 21.94 -27.35
N THR A 135 5.02 21.03 -26.79
CA THR A 135 3.56 21.20 -26.67
C THR A 135 3.22 22.37 -25.77
N ASN A 136 3.94 22.54 -24.66
CA ASN A 136 3.67 23.63 -23.71
C ASN A 136 4.08 25.00 -24.24
N ASN A 137 5.04 25.07 -25.18
CA ASN A 137 5.44 26.28 -25.89
C ASN A 137 5.65 27.50 -24.95
N TYR A 138 6.45 27.33 -23.91
CA TYR A 138 6.60 28.34 -22.85
C TYR A 138 7.10 29.70 -23.35
N ASP A 139 7.83 29.74 -24.46
CA ASP A 139 8.30 31.00 -25.07
C ASP A 139 7.15 31.86 -25.64
N ALA A 140 6.00 31.23 -25.92
CA ALA A 140 4.78 31.92 -26.32
C ALA A 140 3.95 32.43 -25.14
N GLU A 141 4.29 32.08 -23.91
CA GLU A 141 3.51 32.44 -22.72
C GLU A 141 3.69 33.94 -22.39
N PRO A 142 2.59 34.75 -22.36
CA PRO A 142 2.68 36.19 -22.18
C PRO A 142 3.26 36.68 -20.83
N ALA A 143 2.90 36.04 -19.72
CA ALA A 143 3.40 36.36 -18.39
C ALA A 143 4.90 36.05 -18.24
N LEU A 144 5.39 34.94 -18.81
CA LEU A 144 6.83 34.62 -18.82
C LEU A 144 7.62 35.65 -19.62
N ARG A 145 7.12 36.02 -20.81
CA ARG A 145 7.74 37.04 -21.66
C ARG A 145 7.75 38.42 -20.99
N ALA A 146 6.63 38.82 -20.38
CA ALA A 146 6.54 40.08 -19.64
C ALA A 146 7.50 40.15 -18.45
N SER A 147 7.85 38.99 -17.88
CA SER A 147 8.80 38.86 -16.77
C SER A 147 10.26 38.78 -17.24
N GLY A 148 10.54 38.79 -18.55
CA GLY A 148 11.88 38.64 -19.11
C GLY A 148 12.48 37.25 -18.94
N VAL A 149 11.66 36.22 -18.69
CA VAL A 149 12.10 34.84 -18.50
C VAL A 149 12.03 34.08 -19.82
N THR A 150 13.12 33.41 -20.20
CA THR A 150 13.20 32.51 -21.35
C THR A 150 13.53 31.09 -20.92
N ILE A 151 12.86 30.08 -21.50
CA ILE A 151 13.06 28.68 -21.13
C ILE A 151 13.64 27.91 -22.31
N SER A 152 14.82 27.32 -22.13
CA SER A 152 15.44 26.51 -23.19
C SER A 152 14.62 25.24 -23.47
N SER A 153 14.49 24.90 -24.75
CA SER A 153 13.83 23.67 -25.22
C SER A 153 14.76 22.45 -25.21
N GLN A 154 16.04 22.64 -24.90
CA GLN A 154 17.04 21.58 -24.86
C GLN A 154 17.41 21.22 -23.41
N PHE A 155 17.76 19.96 -23.18
CA PHE A 155 18.31 19.53 -21.90
C PHE A 155 19.66 20.21 -21.65
N THR A 156 19.88 20.68 -20.43
CA THR A 156 21.19 21.15 -19.98
C THR A 156 22.21 20.03 -20.11
N GLN A 157 23.29 20.28 -20.84
CA GLN A 157 24.40 19.35 -20.95
C GLN A 157 25.30 19.46 -19.73
N VAL A 158 25.71 18.31 -19.20
CA VAL A 158 26.59 18.22 -18.04
C VAL A 158 27.72 17.25 -18.35
N GLU A 159 28.95 17.64 -17.99
CA GLU A 159 30.10 16.76 -18.10
C GLU A 159 30.08 15.73 -16.98
N GLY A 160 29.92 14.47 -17.36
CA GLY A 160 29.98 13.33 -16.45
C GLY A 160 31.24 12.51 -16.65
N ARG A 161 31.74 11.89 -15.59
CA ARG A 161 32.81 10.90 -15.65
C ARG A 161 32.34 9.57 -15.07
N VAL A 162 32.65 8.47 -15.76
CA VAL A 162 32.40 7.12 -15.26
C VAL A 162 33.62 6.68 -14.45
N LEU A 163 33.45 6.54 -13.15
CA LEU A 163 34.54 6.07 -12.28
C LEU A 163 34.86 4.61 -12.58
N GLN A 164 36.16 4.28 -12.55
CA GLN A 164 36.59 2.89 -12.60
C GLN A 164 36.05 2.16 -11.37
N PRO A 165 35.42 0.98 -11.53
CA PRO A 165 34.92 0.22 -10.40
C PRO A 165 36.08 -0.25 -9.52
N PRO A 166 35.90 -0.29 -8.19
CA PRO A 166 36.94 -0.79 -7.29
C PRO A 166 37.18 -2.28 -7.53
N ARG A 167 38.42 -2.73 -7.33
CA ARG A 167 38.74 -4.15 -7.30
C ARG A 167 38.25 -4.75 -5.99
N LEU A 168 37.48 -5.82 -6.07
CA LEU A 168 37.04 -6.62 -4.93
C LEU A 168 38.05 -7.73 -4.68
N LYS A 169 38.34 -8.00 -3.41
CA LYS A 169 39.11 -9.17 -3.00
C LYS A 169 38.19 -10.27 -2.52
N PHE A 170 38.42 -11.48 -3.00
CA PHE A 170 37.82 -12.72 -2.52
C PHE A 170 38.87 -13.55 -1.77
N GLY A 171 38.42 -14.62 -1.10
CA GLY A 171 39.34 -15.55 -0.45
C GLY A 171 40.31 -16.17 -1.45
N LYS A 172 41.40 -16.76 -0.92
CA LYS A 172 42.52 -17.28 -1.70
C LYS A 172 43.26 -16.22 -2.54
N GLY A 173 43.10 -14.93 -2.21
CA GLY A 173 43.81 -13.83 -2.86
C GLY A 173 43.29 -13.49 -4.26
N GLU A 174 42.07 -13.89 -4.59
CA GLU A 174 41.49 -13.63 -5.91
C GLU A 174 40.95 -12.20 -6.01
N ASP A 175 41.41 -11.45 -7.02
CA ASP A 175 40.91 -10.12 -7.35
C ASP A 175 39.80 -10.20 -8.41
N PHE A 176 38.75 -9.39 -8.24
CA PHE A 176 37.64 -9.28 -9.17
C PHE A 176 37.26 -7.84 -9.43
N THR A 177 37.12 -7.46 -10.70
CA THR A 177 36.65 -6.11 -11.07
C THR A 177 35.19 -6.17 -11.51
N PRO A 178 34.24 -5.55 -10.77
CA PRO A 178 32.83 -5.52 -11.13
C PRO A 178 32.58 -4.91 -12.50
N ARG A 179 31.56 -5.43 -13.19
CA ARG A 179 31.10 -4.88 -14.48
C ARG A 179 29.69 -4.34 -14.31
N ASN A 180 29.44 -3.15 -14.83
CA ASN A 180 28.12 -2.48 -14.79
C ASN A 180 27.53 -2.39 -13.38
N GLY A 181 28.38 -2.13 -12.37
CA GLY A 181 27.96 -2.02 -10.97
C GLY A 181 27.43 -3.32 -10.35
N ARG A 182 27.71 -4.48 -10.95
CA ARG A 182 27.24 -5.78 -10.48
C ARG A 182 28.40 -6.76 -10.29
N TRP A 183 28.24 -7.61 -9.30
CA TRP A 183 29.12 -8.74 -9.01
C TRP A 183 28.30 -9.82 -8.29
N ASN A 184 28.79 -11.06 -8.31
CA ASN A 184 28.21 -12.16 -7.53
C ASN A 184 29.34 -12.99 -6.93
N ILE A 185 28.98 -13.87 -6.00
CA ILE A 185 29.93 -14.78 -5.34
C ILE A 185 30.02 -16.14 -6.04
N SER A 186 29.51 -16.29 -7.26
CA SER A 186 29.54 -17.58 -7.97
C SER A 186 30.98 -18.01 -8.19
N ASN A 187 31.30 -19.25 -7.79
CA ASN A 187 32.67 -19.81 -7.81
C ASN A 187 33.71 -19.01 -7.00
N LYS A 188 33.28 -18.12 -6.10
CA LYS A 188 34.15 -17.39 -5.15
C LYS A 188 34.00 -17.96 -3.74
N VAL A 189 35.06 -17.81 -2.95
CA VAL A 189 35.08 -18.10 -1.51
C VAL A 189 35.19 -16.80 -0.70
N PHE A 190 34.75 -16.82 0.56
CA PHE A 190 34.87 -15.65 1.43
C PHE A 190 36.34 -15.34 1.76
N VAL A 191 36.65 -14.06 1.97
CA VAL A 191 38.00 -13.61 2.36
C VAL A 191 38.40 -14.22 3.69
N GLU A 192 37.48 -14.18 4.65
CA GLU A 192 37.63 -14.76 5.99
C GLU A 192 36.43 -15.68 6.25
N PRO A 193 36.48 -16.94 5.80
CA PRO A 193 35.42 -17.88 6.07
C PRO A 193 35.43 -18.30 7.55
N ILE A 194 34.26 -18.41 8.15
CA ILE A 194 34.09 -18.91 9.51
C ILE A 194 33.73 -20.39 9.53
N LYS A 195 34.05 -21.05 10.63
CA LYS A 195 33.48 -22.36 10.97
C LYS A 195 32.20 -22.18 11.77
N VAL A 196 31.15 -22.89 11.40
CA VAL A 196 29.89 -22.96 12.12
C VAL A 196 29.83 -24.34 12.77
N GLU A 197 30.08 -24.38 14.07
CA GLU A 197 30.19 -25.60 14.87
C GLU A 197 28.95 -25.80 15.75
N ARG A 198 28.31 -24.71 16.19
CA ARG A 198 27.15 -24.76 17.09
C ARG A 198 26.02 -23.89 16.56
N TRP A 199 24.99 -24.52 16.00
CA TRP A 199 23.78 -23.86 15.54
C TRP A 199 22.61 -24.83 15.64
N ALA A 200 21.38 -24.33 15.53
CA ALA A 200 20.19 -25.17 15.57
C ALA A 200 19.09 -24.65 14.65
N ILE A 201 18.12 -25.52 14.35
CA ILE A 201 16.95 -25.18 13.52
C ILE A 201 15.75 -25.05 14.44
N VAL A 202 14.93 -24.04 14.21
CA VAL A 202 13.68 -23.81 14.96
C VAL A 202 12.53 -23.80 13.97
N ASN A 203 11.71 -24.85 13.96
CA ASN A 203 10.64 -25.01 13.00
C ASN A 203 9.29 -24.62 13.61
N PHE A 204 8.76 -23.45 13.21
CA PHE A 204 7.43 -22.97 13.60
C PHE A 204 6.32 -23.61 12.76
N SER A 205 6.37 -24.93 12.62
CA SER A 205 5.43 -25.73 11.82
C SER A 205 5.45 -25.43 10.31
N ALA A 206 6.61 -25.00 9.79
CA ALA A 206 6.83 -24.82 8.36
C ALA A 206 6.87 -26.18 7.66
N ARG A 207 6.13 -26.30 6.54
CA ARG A 207 6.20 -27.48 5.67
C ARG A 207 7.42 -27.37 4.78
N CYS A 208 8.51 -28.03 5.17
CA CYS A 208 9.79 -27.97 4.47
C CYS A 208 10.57 -29.29 4.62
N ASP A 209 11.45 -29.57 3.65
CA ASP A 209 12.43 -30.65 3.75
C ASP A 209 13.66 -30.13 4.51
N ILE A 210 13.66 -30.34 5.82
CA ILE A 210 14.75 -29.88 6.71
C ILE A 210 16.06 -30.58 6.37
N ARG A 211 16.02 -31.88 6.02
CA ARG A 211 17.22 -32.65 5.69
C ARG A 211 17.85 -32.15 4.40
N GLY A 212 17.04 -31.92 3.37
CA GLY A 212 17.48 -31.32 2.12
C GLY A 212 18.05 -29.90 2.33
N LEU A 213 17.39 -29.09 3.16
CA LEU A 213 17.85 -27.75 3.49
C LEU A 213 19.22 -27.74 4.18
N VAL A 214 19.42 -28.60 5.19
CA VAL A 214 20.71 -28.75 5.90
C VAL A 214 21.80 -29.17 4.92
N ARG A 215 21.54 -30.21 4.11
CA ARG A 215 22.49 -30.68 3.10
C ARG A 215 22.88 -29.56 2.13
N ASP A 216 21.91 -28.81 1.63
CA ASP A 216 22.15 -27.74 0.67
C ASP A 216 22.89 -26.56 1.31
N LEU A 217 22.56 -26.21 2.56
CA LEU A 217 23.25 -25.18 3.32
C LEU A 217 24.72 -25.55 3.57
N THR A 218 24.99 -26.76 4.04
CA THR A 218 26.36 -27.26 4.27
C THR A 218 27.15 -27.27 2.97
N ARG A 219 26.60 -27.83 1.89
CA ARG A 219 27.24 -27.85 0.57
C ARG A 219 27.55 -26.44 0.04
N LEU A 220 26.61 -25.51 0.18
CA LEU A 220 26.81 -24.12 -0.23
C LEU A 220 27.84 -23.42 0.66
N GLY A 221 27.85 -23.68 1.96
CA GLY A 221 28.86 -23.21 2.90
C GLY A 221 30.26 -23.65 2.48
N GLU A 222 30.46 -24.94 2.23
CA GLU A 222 31.73 -25.52 1.80
C GLU A 222 32.22 -24.89 0.49
N GLN A 223 31.33 -24.68 -0.48
CA GLN A 223 31.64 -23.98 -1.73
C GLN A 223 32.06 -22.51 -1.51
N LYS A 224 31.72 -21.91 -0.37
CA LYS A 224 32.17 -20.57 0.04
C LYS A 224 33.35 -20.59 1.02
N GLY A 225 33.89 -21.78 1.31
CA GLY A 225 34.99 -21.97 2.25
C GLY A 225 34.56 -22.05 3.71
N MET A 226 33.26 -21.99 4.02
CA MET A 226 32.74 -22.14 5.38
C MET A 226 32.49 -23.61 5.68
N MET A 227 33.05 -24.11 6.78
CA MET A 227 32.72 -25.42 7.30
C MET A 227 31.49 -25.29 8.20
N ILE A 228 30.39 -25.94 7.82
CA ILE A 228 29.14 -25.93 8.59
C ILE A 228 28.87 -27.34 9.09
N GLU A 229 29.11 -27.55 10.39
CA GLU A 229 28.78 -28.79 11.07
C GLU A 229 27.27 -29.04 11.05
N PRO A 230 26.80 -30.29 11.25
CA PRO A 230 25.39 -30.58 11.41
C PRO A 230 24.75 -29.72 12.52
N PRO A 231 23.46 -29.32 12.39
CA PRO A 231 22.79 -28.59 13.46
C PRO A 231 22.73 -29.46 14.72
N PHE A 232 22.84 -28.83 15.89
CA PHE A 232 22.80 -29.51 17.18
C PHE A 232 21.47 -30.27 17.38
N ASP A 233 20.35 -29.59 17.12
CA ASP A 233 19.02 -30.19 17.16
C ASP A 233 18.07 -29.42 16.23
N VAL A 234 16.92 -30.02 15.94
CA VAL A 234 15.78 -29.39 15.28
C VAL A 234 14.66 -29.25 16.31
N PHE A 235 14.39 -28.01 16.71
CA PHE A 235 13.33 -27.66 17.65
C PHE A 235 12.01 -27.51 16.91
N GLU A 236 11.14 -28.50 17.08
CA GLU A 236 9.82 -28.54 16.44
C GLU A 236 8.74 -27.93 17.32
N GLU A 237 7.90 -27.11 16.72
CA GLU A 237 6.80 -26.49 17.44
C GLU A 237 5.76 -27.54 17.86
N SER A 238 5.36 -27.49 19.13
CA SER A 238 4.25 -28.32 19.59
C SER A 238 2.97 -27.96 18.82
N PRO A 239 2.20 -28.94 18.32
CA PRO A 239 0.92 -28.69 17.65
C PRO A 239 -0.07 -27.88 18.48
N GLN A 240 0.03 -27.93 19.82
CA GLN A 240 -0.81 -27.19 20.75
C GLN A 240 -0.47 -25.69 20.74
N SER A 241 0.81 -25.36 20.60
CA SER A 241 1.32 -23.98 20.60
C SER A 241 0.88 -23.18 19.37
N ARG A 242 0.52 -23.84 18.26
CA ARG A 242 0.08 -23.19 17.00
C ARG A 242 -1.09 -22.24 17.18
N ARG A 243 -1.95 -22.47 18.19
CA ARG A 243 -3.13 -21.64 18.48
C ARG A 243 -2.81 -20.44 19.38
N ALA A 244 -1.63 -20.40 19.99
CA ALA A 244 -1.23 -19.32 20.86
C ALA A 244 -0.88 -18.04 20.06
N PRO A 245 -0.93 -16.86 20.70
CA PRO A 245 -0.42 -15.63 20.09
C PRO A 245 1.07 -15.76 19.71
N PRO A 246 1.54 -15.10 18.64
CA PRO A 246 2.92 -15.24 18.16
C PRO A 246 4.02 -15.03 19.22
N PRO A 247 3.94 -14.02 20.11
CA PRO A 247 4.95 -13.85 21.15
C PRO A 247 5.05 -15.05 22.11
N ALA A 248 3.91 -15.66 22.46
CA ALA A 248 3.89 -16.83 23.34
C ALA A 248 4.50 -18.06 22.66
N ARG A 249 4.30 -18.20 21.34
CA ARG A 249 4.93 -19.26 20.52
C ARG A 249 6.45 -19.14 20.52
N VAL A 250 6.96 -17.92 20.33
CA VAL A 250 8.40 -17.62 20.36
C VAL A 250 9.00 -17.92 21.74
N GLU A 251 8.34 -17.47 22.82
CA GLU A 251 8.82 -17.69 24.19
C GLU A 251 8.90 -19.19 24.52
N GLN A 252 7.89 -19.97 24.16
CA GLN A 252 7.90 -21.43 24.36
C GLN A 252 9.04 -22.12 23.60
N MET A 253 9.34 -21.68 22.37
CA MET A 253 10.49 -22.20 21.64
C MET A 253 11.81 -21.85 22.32
N PHE A 254 11.96 -20.62 22.79
CA PHE A 254 13.17 -20.22 23.53
C PHE A 254 13.37 -21.04 24.81
N GLN A 255 12.30 -21.37 25.52
CA GLN A 255 12.37 -22.25 26.70
C GLN A 255 12.90 -23.64 26.32
N GLN A 256 12.39 -24.24 25.24
CA GLN A 256 12.88 -25.54 24.75
C GLN A 256 14.35 -25.48 24.32
N ILE A 257 14.73 -24.41 23.61
CA ILE A 257 16.09 -24.19 23.14
C ILE A 257 17.06 -24.05 24.32
N ARG A 258 16.72 -23.22 25.32
CA ARG A 258 17.54 -23.01 26.52
C ARG A 258 17.69 -24.28 27.37
N ALA A 259 16.68 -25.15 27.39
CA ALA A 259 16.73 -26.39 28.15
C ALA A 259 17.65 -27.46 27.54
N LYS A 260 17.81 -27.47 26.20
CA LYS A 260 18.58 -28.51 25.48
C LYS A 260 19.96 -28.05 25.00
N LEU A 261 20.14 -26.79 24.65
CA LEU A 261 21.41 -26.34 24.08
C LEU A 261 22.51 -26.32 25.17
N PRO A 262 23.70 -26.89 24.90
CA PRO A 262 24.81 -26.94 25.86
C PRO A 262 25.51 -25.59 26.05
N GLY A 263 25.13 -24.57 25.27
CA GLY A 263 25.69 -23.24 25.29
C GLY A 263 25.07 -22.35 24.22
N ALA A 264 25.53 -21.12 24.11
CA ALA A 264 25.04 -20.19 23.10
C ALA A 264 25.36 -20.69 21.67
N PRO A 265 24.35 -20.83 20.79
CA PRO A 265 24.58 -21.14 19.39
C PRO A 265 25.14 -19.90 18.66
N GLN A 266 25.91 -20.12 17.59
CA GLN A 266 26.36 -19.07 16.68
C GLN A 266 25.19 -18.44 15.93
N PHE A 267 24.19 -19.24 15.54
CA PHE A 267 22.90 -18.74 15.04
C PHE A 267 21.78 -19.79 15.21
N LEU A 268 20.54 -19.32 15.07
CA LEU A 268 19.34 -20.14 14.95
C LEU A 268 18.73 -19.95 13.57
N LEU A 269 18.43 -21.04 12.86
CA LEU A 269 17.72 -21.00 11.60
C LEU A 269 16.22 -21.22 11.84
N CYS A 270 15.46 -20.13 11.87
CA CYS A 270 14.02 -20.16 12.12
C CYS A 270 13.23 -20.39 10.82
N LEU A 271 12.47 -21.49 10.77
CA LEU A 271 11.61 -21.85 9.64
C LEU A 271 10.18 -21.41 9.95
N LEU A 272 9.65 -20.49 9.14
CA LEU A 272 8.34 -19.87 9.36
C LEU A 272 7.27 -20.48 8.45
N PRO A 273 6.02 -20.63 8.93
CA PRO A 273 4.94 -21.27 8.18
C PRO A 273 4.44 -20.42 7.00
N GLU A 274 4.67 -19.10 7.04
CA GLU A 274 4.19 -18.15 6.03
C GLU A 274 5.36 -17.46 5.32
N ARG A 275 5.30 -17.38 3.98
CA ARG A 275 6.42 -16.94 3.13
C ARG A 275 6.71 -15.43 3.13
N LYS A 276 5.82 -14.58 3.66
CA LYS A 276 5.95 -13.11 3.49
C LYS A 276 5.73 -12.35 4.80
N ASN A 277 4.51 -12.38 5.33
CA ASN A 277 4.12 -11.59 6.50
C ASN A 277 3.78 -12.52 7.66
N CYS A 278 4.76 -13.27 8.15
CA CYS A 278 4.55 -14.13 9.29
C CYS A 278 4.65 -13.30 10.58
N ASN A 279 3.58 -13.22 11.37
CA ASN A 279 3.57 -12.47 12.64
C ASN A 279 4.50 -13.05 13.73
N ILE A 280 5.15 -14.18 13.45
CA ILE A 280 6.16 -14.81 14.32
C ILE A 280 7.53 -14.12 14.16
N TYR A 281 7.82 -13.55 12.99
CA TYR A 281 9.02 -12.75 12.73
C TYR A 281 8.92 -11.40 13.44
#